data_AF-A0A8B7Y9Q9-F1
#
_entry.id   AF-A0A8B7Y9Q9-F1
#
_cell.length_a   1.000
_cell.length_b   1.000
_cell.length_c   1.000
_cell.angle_alpha   90.00
_cell.angle_beta   90.00
_cell.angle_gamma   90.00
#
_symmetry.space_group_name_H-M   'P 1'
#
loop_
_entity.id
_entity.type
_entity.pdbx_description
1 polymer ?
#
loop_
_entity_poly.entity_id
_entity_poly.type
_entity_poly.pdbx_seq_one_letter_code
_entity_poly.pdbx_strand_id
1 'polypeptide(L)'
;MSSPSLGNLTVVGCLLLYASVFAKGWDMTHLSDTAIVVKCHMERILIIVGLSCAFGSIFMKTYRIHAIFTVAVKRFKRIRLPDWKLICGVLTVVLVDFVIIAAWIALDTTSVNSRHLEPLLDTTEPEKEIFDVPVIRYCSSENAQYFTIALYGVKGVLLTFGIFLAWETRNIAVSQLNDSKYIAASVCVVALTVTVTVPTMAVLGDDVNVTFLVIGLAIVIVNTAVLCLNFVPKVYLLTSVDEKTISLSMMPSQGCSESTTTHTCRSQDKEDVTELERLRGKLKQRKATLLVLAKDIRVMSWTERI
;
A
#
# COMPACT_ATOMS: atom_id res chain seq x y z
N MET A 1 11.25 -1.81 13.23
CA MET A 1 10.73 -3.14 12.88
C MET A 1 9.87 -3.14 11.60
N SER A 2 9.57 -2.00 10.98
CA SER A 2 9.03 -1.89 9.62
C SER A 2 10.16 -1.88 8.58
N SER A 3 9.98 -2.60 7.46
CA SER A 3 10.85 -2.45 6.28
C SER A 3 10.41 -1.19 5.51
N PRO A 4 11.27 -0.15 5.39
CA PRO A 4 10.92 1.06 4.65
C PRO A 4 10.64 0.76 3.17
N SER A 5 11.36 -0.20 2.58
CA SER A 5 11.19 -0.58 1.18
C SER A 5 9.82 -1.16 0.86
N LEU A 6 9.27 -2.03 1.72
CA LEU A 6 7.89 -2.52 1.57
C LEU A 6 6.84 -1.44 1.86
N GLY A 7 7.18 -0.45 2.69
CA GLY A 7 6.39 0.78 2.85
C GLY A 7 6.25 1.50 1.52
N ASN A 8 7.38 1.83 0.90
CA ASN A 8 7.43 2.55 -0.37
C ASN A 8 6.69 1.78 -1.48
N LEU A 9 6.85 0.46 -1.56
CA LEU A 9 6.16 -0.34 -2.57
C LEU A 9 4.63 -0.36 -2.39
N THR A 10 4.14 -0.35 -1.13
CA THR A 10 2.71 -0.14 -0.86
C THR A 10 2.25 1.20 -1.42
N VAL A 11 2.97 2.29 -1.14
CA VAL A 11 2.61 3.64 -1.64
C VAL A 11 2.61 3.70 -3.16
N VAL A 12 3.62 3.12 -3.83
CA VAL A 12 3.66 3.05 -5.30
C VAL A 12 2.44 2.30 -5.84
N GLY A 13 2.09 1.16 -5.25
CA GLY A 13 0.87 0.43 -5.62
C GLY A 13 -0.39 1.28 -5.45
N CYS A 14 -0.51 1.99 -4.33
CA CYS A 14 -1.62 2.90 -4.06
C CYS A 14 -1.70 4.05 -5.09
N LEU A 15 -0.56 4.63 -5.49
CA LEU A 15 -0.51 5.69 -6.51
C LEU A 15 -0.97 5.18 -7.88
N LEU A 16 -0.57 3.96 -8.27
CA LEU A 16 -1.04 3.32 -9.51
C LEU A 16 -2.56 3.09 -9.48
N LEU A 17 -3.13 2.71 -8.33
CA LEU A 17 -4.57 2.57 -8.17
C LEU A 17 -5.31 3.91 -8.30
N TYR A 18 -4.79 4.99 -7.70
CA TYR A 18 -5.38 6.31 -7.92
C TYR A 18 -5.29 6.73 -9.40
N ALA A 19 -4.14 6.51 -10.05
CA ALA A 19 -3.97 6.79 -11.47
C ALA A 19 -4.98 6.00 -12.34
N SER A 20 -5.34 4.78 -11.95
CA SER A 20 -6.33 3.99 -12.68
C SER A 20 -7.73 4.61 -12.69
N VAL A 21 -8.14 5.28 -11.59
CA VAL A 21 -9.43 5.99 -11.51
C VAL A 21 -9.47 7.16 -12.49
N PHE A 22 -8.37 7.92 -12.56
CA PHE A 22 -8.21 8.98 -13.57
C PHE A 22 -8.20 8.42 -14.99
N ALA A 23 -7.48 7.31 -15.22
CA ALA A 23 -7.45 6.66 -16.52
C ALA A 23 -8.84 6.21 -16.97
N LYS A 24 -9.65 5.64 -16.06
CA LYS A 24 -11.02 5.22 -16.36
C LYS A 24 -11.91 6.39 -16.76
N GLY A 25 -11.84 7.49 -16.01
CA GLY A 25 -12.63 8.71 -16.23
C GLY A 25 -12.20 9.56 -17.42
N TRP A 26 -11.14 9.17 -18.14
CA TRP A 26 -10.67 9.90 -19.31
C TRP A 26 -11.69 9.82 -20.46
N ASP A 27 -12.08 10.97 -20.99
CA ASP A 27 -13.08 11.09 -22.06
C ASP A 27 -12.60 10.43 -23.36
N MET A 28 -13.48 9.69 -24.01
CA MET A 28 -13.22 8.90 -25.22
C MET A 28 -13.79 9.52 -26.50
N THR A 29 -14.53 10.63 -26.38
CA THR A 29 -15.30 11.27 -27.47
C THR A 29 -14.53 11.49 -28.76
N HIS A 30 -13.27 11.95 -28.67
CA HIS A 30 -12.46 12.33 -29.83
C HIS A 30 -11.30 11.37 -30.16
N LEU A 31 -11.27 10.18 -29.55
CA LEU A 31 -10.16 9.23 -29.74
C LEU A 31 -10.40 8.25 -30.89
N SER A 32 -9.31 7.90 -31.59
CA SER A 32 -9.30 6.82 -32.57
C SER A 32 -9.48 5.46 -31.90
N ASP A 33 -9.94 4.48 -32.66
CA ASP A 33 -10.21 3.12 -32.16
C ASP A 33 -8.95 2.47 -31.57
N THR A 34 -7.79 2.71 -32.20
CA THR A 34 -6.48 2.27 -31.68
C THR A 34 -6.15 2.89 -30.33
N ALA A 35 -6.44 4.17 -30.14
CA ALA A 35 -6.19 4.86 -28.87
C ALA A 35 -7.17 4.41 -27.78
N ILE A 36 -8.41 4.07 -28.15
CA ILE A 36 -9.40 3.46 -27.24
C ILE A 36 -8.89 2.11 -26.70
N VAL A 37 -8.40 1.24 -27.58
CA VAL A 37 -7.82 -0.06 -27.19
C VAL A 37 -6.63 0.13 -26.24
N VAL A 38 -5.71 1.05 -26.55
CA VAL A 38 -4.57 1.36 -25.68
C VAL A 38 -5.03 1.83 -24.30
N LYS A 39 -6.02 2.74 -24.22
CA LYS A 39 -6.59 3.18 -22.93
C LYS A 39 -7.13 1.99 -22.14
N CYS A 40 -7.93 1.11 -22.75
CA CYS A 40 -8.50 -0.05 -22.08
C CYS A 40 -7.44 -0.99 -21.49
N HIS A 41 -6.33 -1.21 -22.21
CA HIS A 41 -5.20 -1.98 -21.69
C HIS A 41 -4.48 -1.25 -20.56
N MET A 42 -4.26 0.06 -20.70
CA MET A 42 -3.62 0.88 -19.67
C MET A 42 -4.40 0.91 -18.36
N GLU A 43 -5.72 1.11 -18.40
CA GLU A 43 -6.60 1.05 -17.22
C GLU A 43 -6.45 -0.29 -16.51
N ARG A 44 -6.54 -1.38 -17.27
CA ARG A 44 -6.43 -2.75 -16.77
C ARG A 44 -5.06 -3.02 -16.12
N ILE A 45 -3.98 -2.62 -16.78
CA ILE A 45 -2.60 -2.78 -16.28
C ILE A 45 -2.43 -2.00 -14.98
N LEU A 46 -2.87 -0.74 -14.93
CA LEU A 46 -2.76 0.12 -13.74
C LEU A 46 -3.47 -0.50 -12.53
N ILE A 47 -4.70 -1.01 -12.71
CA ILE A 47 -5.46 -1.67 -11.63
C ILE A 47 -4.74 -2.93 -11.15
N ILE A 48 -4.38 -3.82 -12.07
CA ILE A 48 -3.84 -5.15 -11.72
C ILE A 48 -2.48 -5.03 -11.04
N VAL A 49 -1.58 -4.24 -11.62
CA VAL A 49 -0.23 -4.01 -11.08
C VAL A 49 -0.31 -3.22 -9.79
N GLY A 50 -1.17 -2.19 -9.71
CA GLY A 50 -1.41 -1.43 -8.49
C GLY A 50 -1.89 -2.31 -7.33
N LEU A 51 -2.87 -3.19 -7.58
CA LEU A 51 -3.38 -4.15 -6.60
C LEU A 51 -2.27 -5.10 -6.13
N SER A 52 -1.45 -5.65 -7.05
CA SER A 52 -0.36 -6.56 -6.67
C SER A 52 0.75 -5.88 -5.88
N CYS A 53 1.17 -4.69 -6.28
CA CYS A 53 2.17 -3.93 -5.54
C CYS A 53 1.68 -3.57 -4.14
N ALA A 54 0.45 -3.05 -4.02
CA ALA A 54 -0.12 -2.64 -2.74
C ALA A 54 -0.39 -3.85 -1.83
N PHE A 55 -1.21 -4.79 -2.29
CA PHE A 55 -1.65 -5.92 -1.50
C PHE A 55 -0.54 -6.96 -1.30
N GLY A 56 0.29 -7.22 -2.30
CA GLY A 56 1.48 -8.09 -2.16
C GLY A 56 2.47 -7.55 -1.13
N SER A 57 2.66 -6.23 -1.06
CA SER A 57 3.50 -5.62 -0.02
C SER A 57 2.91 -5.77 1.39
N ILE A 58 1.60 -5.62 1.54
CA ILE A 58 0.90 -5.84 2.82
C ILE A 58 1.00 -7.31 3.21
N PHE A 59 0.76 -8.22 2.27
CA PHE A 59 0.92 -9.67 2.46
C PHE A 59 2.32 -10.02 2.95
N MET A 60 3.37 -9.51 2.30
CA MET A 60 4.76 -9.77 2.72
C MET A 60 5.10 -9.18 4.09
N LYS A 61 4.51 -8.04 4.47
CA LYS A 61 4.61 -7.50 5.84
C LYS A 61 3.97 -8.44 6.86
N THR A 62 2.76 -8.92 6.59
CA THR A 62 2.05 -9.88 7.48
C THR A 62 2.81 -11.20 7.55
N TYR A 63 3.33 -11.70 6.43
CA TYR A 63 4.16 -12.90 6.38
C TYR A 63 5.42 -12.77 7.23
N ARG A 64 6.11 -11.61 7.19
CA ARG A 64 7.27 -11.35 8.07
C ARG A 64 6.89 -11.45 9.54
N ILE A 65 5.77 -10.84 9.93
CA ILE A 65 5.27 -10.86 11.30
C ILE A 65 4.98 -12.29 11.73
N HIS A 66 4.22 -13.02 10.91
CA HIS A 66 3.91 -14.43 11.14
C HIS A 66 5.19 -15.27 11.25
N ALA A 67 6.12 -15.18 10.30
CA ALA A 67 7.37 -15.95 10.30
C ALA A 67 8.25 -15.66 11.53
N ILE A 68 8.35 -14.40 11.95
CA ILE A 68 9.08 -14.04 13.17
C ILE A 68 8.40 -14.67 14.39
N PHE A 69 7.08 -14.52 14.53
CA PHE A 69 6.37 -15.07 15.68
C PHE A 69 6.37 -16.59 15.71
N THR A 70 6.06 -17.26 14.61
CA THR A 70 6.06 -18.72 14.53
C THR A 70 7.41 -19.29 14.91
N VAL A 71 8.52 -18.70 14.42
CA VAL A 71 9.85 -19.26 14.70
C VAL A 71 10.40 -18.83 16.05
N ALA A 72 10.17 -17.58 16.47
CA ALA A 72 10.58 -17.13 17.79
C ALA A 72 9.86 -17.91 18.90
N VAL A 73 8.55 -18.16 18.75
CA VAL A 73 7.73 -18.83 19.77
C VAL A 73 7.85 -20.35 19.69
N LYS A 74 7.78 -20.96 18.49
CA LYS A 74 7.79 -22.45 18.38
C LYS A 74 9.18 -23.07 18.36
N ARG A 75 10.20 -22.33 17.92
CA ARG A 75 11.57 -22.87 17.73
C ARG A 75 12.64 -22.14 18.53
N PHE A 76 12.26 -21.17 19.39
CA PHE A 76 13.17 -20.35 20.20
C PHE A 76 14.39 -19.83 19.42
N LYS A 77 14.23 -19.57 18.12
CA LYS A 77 15.31 -19.16 17.22
C LYS A 77 14.99 -17.82 16.59
N ARG A 78 15.93 -16.87 16.69
CA ARG A 78 15.83 -15.57 16.02
C ARG A 78 16.11 -15.76 14.52
N ILE A 79 15.14 -15.44 13.66
CA ILE A 79 15.36 -15.35 12.21
C ILE A 79 15.48 -13.90 11.80
N ARG A 80 16.49 -13.60 10.97
CA ARG A 80 16.59 -12.35 10.22
C ARG A 80 16.16 -12.61 8.77
N LEU A 81 14.94 -12.23 8.40
CA LEU A 81 14.52 -12.23 6.99
C LEU A 81 15.00 -10.92 6.34
N PRO A 82 15.88 -10.97 5.33
CA PRO A 82 16.34 -9.78 4.63
C PRO A 82 15.25 -9.23 3.71
N ASP A 83 15.11 -7.90 3.68
CA ASP A 83 14.06 -7.18 2.93
C ASP A 83 14.05 -7.53 1.43
N TRP A 84 15.21 -7.84 0.83
CA TRP A 84 15.31 -8.28 -0.57
C TRP A 84 14.44 -9.51 -0.88
N LYS A 85 14.40 -10.51 0.01
CA LYS A 85 13.59 -11.71 -0.20
C LYS A 85 12.08 -11.40 -0.21
N LEU A 86 11.66 -10.43 0.59
CA LEU A 86 10.26 -10.02 0.66
C LEU A 86 9.87 -9.24 -0.60
N ILE A 87 10.75 -8.36 -1.08
CA ILE A 87 10.55 -7.62 -2.34
C ILE A 87 10.49 -8.59 -3.53
N CYS A 88 11.38 -9.59 -3.60
CA CYS A 88 11.30 -10.64 -4.62
C CYS A 88 9.95 -11.36 -4.60
N GLY A 89 9.39 -11.60 -3.40
CA GLY A 89 8.06 -12.17 -3.26
C GLY A 89 6.96 -11.30 -3.89
N VAL A 90 6.96 -9.99 -3.64
CA VAL A 90 5.99 -9.06 -4.28
C VAL A 90 6.19 -9.02 -5.80
N LEU A 91 7.44 -8.93 -6.25
CA LEU A 91 7.78 -8.89 -7.67
C LEU A 91 7.35 -10.17 -8.39
N THR A 92 7.38 -11.32 -7.72
CA THR A 92 6.90 -12.59 -8.28
C THR A 92 5.40 -12.52 -8.58
N VAL A 93 4.59 -11.97 -7.68
CA VAL A 93 3.14 -11.80 -7.90
C VAL A 93 2.88 -10.85 -9.08
N VAL A 94 3.61 -9.73 -9.14
CA VAL A 94 3.52 -8.77 -10.25
C VAL A 94 3.94 -9.41 -11.58
N LEU A 95 4.98 -10.25 -11.57
CA LEU A 95 5.44 -10.97 -12.76
C LEU A 95 4.38 -11.92 -13.29
N VAL A 96 3.66 -12.64 -12.42
CA VAL A 96 2.54 -13.50 -12.82
C VAL A 96 1.46 -12.68 -13.52
N ASP A 97 1.12 -11.50 -13.01
CA ASP A 97 0.15 -10.61 -13.67
C ASP A 97 0.63 -10.18 -15.06
N PHE A 98 1.90 -9.78 -15.20
CA PHE A 98 2.46 -9.38 -16.48
C PHE A 98 2.41 -10.52 -17.49
N VAL A 99 2.69 -11.76 -17.08
CA VAL A 99 2.60 -12.94 -17.95
C VAL A 99 1.16 -13.14 -18.42
N ILE A 100 0.16 -13.05 -17.53
CA ILE A 100 -1.25 -13.21 -17.90
C ILE A 100 -1.71 -12.10 -18.84
N ILE A 101 -1.32 -10.85 -18.58
CA ILE A 101 -1.67 -9.70 -19.44
C ILE A 101 -0.97 -9.81 -20.80
N ALA A 102 0.30 -10.21 -20.84
CA ALA A 102 1.03 -10.40 -22.09
C ALA A 102 0.40 -11.52 -22.93
N ALA A 103 0.00 -12.63 -22.27
CA ALA A 103 -0.74 -13.70 -22.93
C ALA A 103 -2.09 -13.21 -23.47
N TRP A 104 -2.80 -12.35 -22.72
CA TRP A 104 -4.04 -11.74 -23.19
C TRP A 104 -3.79 -10.94 -24.47
N ILE A 105 -2.86 -9.99 -24.44
CA ILE A 105 -2.56 -9.11 -25.60
C ILE A 105 -2.08 -9.92 -26.82
N ALA A 106 -1.32 -10.99 -26.61
CA ALA A 106 -0.77 -11.80 -27.68
C ALA A 106 -1.78 -12.76 -28.33
N LEU A 107 -2.72 -13.31 -27.54
CA LEU A 107 -3.63 -14.37 -27.99
C LEU A 107 -5.02 -13.85 -28.39
N ASP A 108 -5.43 -12.68 -27.92
CA ASP A 108 -6.82 -12.23 -28.00
C ASP A 108 -6.86 -10.78 -28.53
N THR A 109 -7.43 -10.59 -29.71
CA THR A 109 -7.46 -9.30 -30.40
C THR A 109 -8.61 -8.45 -29.87
N THR A 110 -8.30 -7.46 -29.03
CA THR A 110 -9.30 -6.51 -28.51
C THR A 110 -9.85 -5.63 -29.64
N SER A 111 -11.17 -5.66 -29.85
CA SER A 111 -11.89 -4.76 -30.76
C SER A 111 -12.69 -3.70 -30.00
N VAL A 112 -12.94 -2.56 -30.66
CA VAL A 112 -13.83 -1.52 -30.13
C VAL A 112 -15.24 -1.80 -30.62
N ASN A 113 -16.16 -2.01 -29.69
CA ASN A 113 -17.57 -2.19 -29.97
C ASN A 113 -18.36 -0.97 -29.49
N SER A 114 -19.52 -0.73 -30.10
CA SER A 114 -20.41 0.37 -29.74
C SER A 114 -21.77 -0.18 -29.30
N ARG A 115 -22.30 0.34 -28.20
CA ARG A 115 -23.69 0.11 -27.74
C ARG A 115 -24.47 1.42 -27.89
N HIS A 116 -25.63 1.34 -28.53
CA HIS A 116 -26.56 2.46 -28.66
C HIS A 116 -27.52 2.42 -27.48
N LEU A 117 -27.69 3.55 -26.80
CA LEU A 117 -28.67 3.73 -25.73
C LEU A 117 -30.03 4.14 -26.31
N GLU A 118 -31.05 4.15 -25.46
CA GLU A 118 -32.37 4.64 -25.86
C GLU A 118 -32.32 6.09 -26.35
N PRO A 119 -33.05 6.42 -27.44
CA PRO A 119 -33.09 7.76 -28.00
C PRO A 119 -33.69 8.75 -26.99
N LEU A 120 -32.99 9.86 -26.77
CA LEU A 120 -33.48 10.96 -25.94
C LEU A 120 -34.06 12.05 -26.86
N LEU A 121 -35.26 12.54 -26.55
CA LEU A 121 -35.83 13.67 -27.27
C LEU A 121 -35.02 14.93 -26.97
N ASP A 122 -34.53 15.58 -28.01
CA ASP A 122 -33.84 16.86 -27.86
C ASP A 122 -34.84 17.92 -27.40
N THR A 123 -34.63 18.39 -26.17
CA THR A 123 -35.52 19.37 -25.53
C THR A 123 -35.19 20.81 -25.92
N THR A 124 -34.13 21.04 -26.71
CA THR A 124 -33.76 22.39 -27.17
C THR A 124 -34.65 22.89 -28.32
N GLU A 125 -35.12 22.00 -29.21
CA GLU A 125 -36.03 22.33 -30.31
C GLU A 125 -37.17 21.28 -30.41
N PRO A 126 -38.13 21.28 -29.45
CA PRO A 126 -39.14 20.22 -29.33
C PRO A 126 -40.08 20.11 -30.55
N GLU A 127 -40.17 21.17 -31.35
CA GLU A 127 -40.95 21.24 -32.59
C GLU A 127 -40.33 20.47 -33.77
N LYS A 128 -39.04 20.13 -33.69
CA LYS A 128 -38.32 19.42 -34.77
C LYS A 128 -38.27 17.90 -34.58
N GLU A 129 -38.80 17.38 -33.46
CA GLU A 129 -38.80 15.95 -33.12
C GLU A 129 -37.42 15.28 -33.33
N ILE A 130 -36.34 15.98 -32.97
CA ILE A 130 -34.97 15.46 -33.10
C ILE A 130 -34.70 14.51 -31.91
N PHE A 131 -34.17 13.33 -32.22
CA PHE A 131 -33.78 12.34 -31.23
C PHE A 131 -32.26 12.18 -31.22
N ASP A 132 -31.64 12.43 -30.07
CA ASP A 132 -30.24 12.15 -29.84
C ASP A 132 -30.09 10.71 -29.35
N VAL A 133 -29.29 9.91 -30.05
CA VAL A 133 -28.98 8.52 -29.67
C VAL A 133 -27.59 8.48 -29.04
N PRO A 134 -27.47 8.39 -27.70
CA PRO A 134 -26.16 8.30 -27.06
C PRO A 134 -25.49 6.97 -27.42
N VAL A 135 -24.19 7.03 -27.74
CA VAL A 135 -23.39 5.84 -28.11
C VAL A 135 -22.25 5.65 -27.11
N ILE A 136 -22.17 4.45 -26.54
CA ILE A 136 -21.09 4.04 -25.64
C ILE A 136 -20.11 3.16 -26.41
N ARG A 137 -18.84 3.58 -26.47
CA ARG A 137 -17.74 2.79 -27.05
C ARG A 137 -17.00 2.04 -25.95
N TYR A 138 -16.82 0.74 -26.10
CA TYR A 138 -16.15 -0.13 -25.12
C TYR A 138 -15.26 -1.16 -25.79
N CYS A 139 -14.24 -1.60 -25.06
CA CYS A 139 -13.35 -2.66 -25.52
C CYS A 139 -13.95 -4.02 -25.19
N SER A 140 -14.05 -4.88 -26.20
CA SER A 140 -14.55 -6.25 -26.06
C SER A 140 -13.60 -7.21 -26.75
N SER A 141 -13.56 -8.45 -26.27
CA SER A 141 -12.89 -9.54 -26.97
C SER A 141 -13.61 -10.85 -26.71
N GLU A 142 -13.51 -11.79 -27.64
CA GLU A 142 -14.22 -13.07 -27.60
C GLU A 142 -13.84 -13.90 -26.37
N ASN A 143 -12.56 -13.90 -26.02
CA ASN A 143 -12.01 -14.69 -24.91
C ASN A 143 -11.73 -13.86 -23.64
N ALA A 144 -12.22 -12.63 -23.58
CA ALA A 144 -11.96 -11.70 -22.48
C ALA A 144 -12.31 -12.26 -21.09
N GLN A 145 -13.38 -13.07 -21.03
CA GLN A 145 -13.85 -13.72 -19.80
C GLN A 145 -12.82 -14.66 -19.19
N TYR A 146 -12.09 -15.45 -19.99
CA TYR A 146 -11.14 -16.45 -19.49
C TYR A 146 -9.95 -15.79 -18.81
N PHE A 147 -9.40 -14.74 -19.42
CA PHE A 147 -8.30 -13.98 -18.83
C PHE A 147 -8.75 -13.17 -17.60
N THR A 148 -9.97 -12.64 -17.61
CA THR A 148 -10.56 -11.97 -16.45
C THR A 148 -10.69 -12.93 -15.26
N ILE A 149 -11.21 -14.14 -15.50
CA ILE A 149 -11.32 -15.20 -14.48
C ILE A 149 -9.95 -15.61 -13.98
N ALA A 150 -8.95 -15.78 -14.86
CA ALA A 150 -7.58 -16.12 -14.46
C ALA A 150 -6.97 -15.05 -13.53
N LEU A 151 -7.10 -13.77 -13.88
CA LEU A 151 -6.62 -12.66 -13.04
C LEU A 151 -7.36 -12.60 -11.70
N TYR A 152 -8.68 -12.72 -11.71
CA TYR A 152 -9.49 -12.73 -10.49
C TYR A 152 -9.17 -13.93 -9.60
N GLY A 153 -8.90 -15.10 -10.19
CA GLY A 153 -8.44 -16.28 -9.48
C GLY A 153 -7.12 -16.04 -8.76
N VAL A 154 -6.12 -15.47 -9.44
CA VAL A 154 -4.82 -15.11 -8.81
C VAL A 154 -5.02 -14.11 -7.67
N LYS A 155 -5.83 -13.06 -7.86
CA LYS A 155 -6.11 -12.08 -6.79
C LYS A 155 -6.89 -12.70 -5.63
N GLY A 156 -7.86 -13.57 -5.92
CA GLY A 156 -8.66 -14.28 -4.93
C GLY A 156 -7.80 -15.18 -4.05
N VAL A 157 -6.93 -15.98 -4.66
CA VAL A 157 -5.96 -16.82 -3.93
C VAL A 157 -5.07 -15.97 -3.04
N LEU A 158 -4.49 -14.88 -3.58
CA LEU A 158 -3.66 -13.95 -2.82
C LEU A 158 -4.43 -13.36 -1.62
N LEU A 159 -5.68 -12.95 -1.84
CA LEU A 159 -6.57 -12.38 -0.82
C LEU A 159 -6.88 -13.40 0.29
N THR A 160 -7.25 -14.64 -0.07
CA THR A 160 -7.53 -15.72 0.88
C THR A 160 -6.32 -16.03 1.74
N PHE A 161 -5.12 -16.16 1.14
CA PHE A 161 -3.88 -16.34 1.90
C PHE A 161 -3.58 -15.14 2.80
N GLY A 162 -3.84 -13.91 2.34
CA GLY A 162 -3.69 -12.70 3.15
C GLY A 162 -4.60 -12.69 4.38
N ILE A 163 -5.86 -13.08 4.22
CA ILE A 163 -6.83 -13.21 5.32
C ILE A 163 -6.38 -14.29 6.30
N PHE A 164 -5.94 -15.45 5.81
CA PHE A 164 -5.42 -16.53 6.66
C PHE A 164 -4.25 -16.06 7.54
N LEU A 165 -3.27 -15.36 6.96
CA LEU A 165 -2.15 -14.81 7.73
C LEU A 165 -2.57 -13.70 8.69
N ALA A 166 -3.53 -12.85 8.30
CA ALA A 166 -4.08 -11.82 9.18
C ALA A 166 -4.80 -12.44 10.39
N TRP A 167 -5.50 -13.56 10.18
CA TRP A 167 -6.17 -14.31 11.24
C TRP A 167 -5.18 -14.90 12.25
N GLU A 168 -4.16 -15.61 11.75
CA GLU A 168 -3.10 -16.20 12.60
C GLU A 168 -2.35 -15.13 13.41
N THR A 169 -2.18 -13.92 12.88
CA THR A 169 -1.46 -12.84 13.54
C THR A 169 -2.31 -12.02 14.52
N ARG A 170 -3.63 -12.23 14.61
CA ARG A 170 -4.55 -11.41 15.43
C ARG A 170 -4.31 -11.52 16.94
N ASN A 171 -3.92 -12.71 17.43
CA ASN A 171 -3.90 -13.01 18.87
C ASN A 171 -2.51 -12.90 19.53
N ILE A 172 -1.48 -12.49 18.78
CA ILE A 172 -0.10 -12.56 19.26
C ILE A 172 0.26 -11.27 20.00
N ALA A 173 -0.20 -11.12 21.25
CA ALA A 173 -0.15 -9.85 21.99
C ALA A 173 0.98 -9.66 23.03
N VAL A 174 2.15 -9.20 22.56
CA VAL A 174 3.29 -8.65 23.32
C VAL A 174 3.57 -7.16 22.98
N SER A 175 3.56 -6.26 23.98
CA SER A 175 3.53 -4.76 23.99
C SER A 175 4.16 -3.86 22.89
N GLN A 176 4.80 -4.35 21.82
CA GLN A 176 5.14 -3.58 20.60
C GLN A 176 4.00 -3.56 19.54
N LEU A 177 2.74 -3.70 19.97
CA LEU A 177 1.78 -4.54 19.23
C LEU A 177 0.59 -3.93 18.49
N ASN A 178 0.48 -2.61 18.37
CA ASN A 178 -0.66 -2.05 17.63
C ASN A 178 -0.45 -2.11 16.10
N ASP A 179 0.81 -2.14 15.61
CA ASP A 179 1.12 -2.15 14.17
C ASP A 179 0.56 -3.39 13.45
N SER A 180 0.62 -4.57 14.08
CA SER A 180 0.06 -5.81 13.51
C SER A 180 -1.47 -5.77 13.36
N LYS A 181 -2.17 -5.14 14.31
CA LYS A 181 -3.64 -4.99 14.28
C LYS A 181 -4.08 -4.08 13.15
N TYR A 182 -3.37 -2.97 12.91
CA TYR A 182 -3.67 -2.07 11.80
C TYR A 182 -3.41 -2.73 10.43
N ILE A 183 -2.34 -3.53 10.32
CA ILE A 183 -2.07 -4.32 9.11
C ILE A 183 -3.19 -5.34 8.87
N ALA A 184 -3.60 -6.10 9.89
CA ALA A 184 -4.72 -7.06 9.77
C ALA A 184 -6.04 -6.35 9.42
N ALA A 185 -6.32 -5.20 10.04
CA ALA A 185 -7.49 -4.38 9.72
C ALA A 185 -7.46 -3.92 8.25
N SER A 186 -6.30 -3.54 7.71
CA SER A 186 -6.18 -3.13 6.30
C SER A 186 -6.50 -4.27 5.33
N VAL A 187 -6.11 -5.50 5.65
CA VAL A 187 -6.46 -6.70 4.86
C VAL A 187 -7.97 -6.95 4.92
N CYS A 188 -8.59 -6.81 6.09
CA CYS A 188 -10.04 -6.97 6.25
C CYS A 188 -10.82 -5.93 5.46
N VAL A 189 -10.41 -4.65 5.48
CA VAL A 189 -11.07 -3.59 4.71
C VAL A 189 -11.04 -3.91 3.22
N VAL A 190 -9.89 -4.30 2.68
CA VAL A 190 -9.75 -4.70 1.26
C VAL A 190 -10.65 -5.90 0.94
N ALA A 191 -10.63 -6.93 1.77
CA ALA A 191 -11.42 -8.14 1.54
C ALA A 191 -12.93 -7.89 1.56
N LEU A 192 -13.40 -7.09 2.53
CA LEU A 192 -14.81 -6.70 2.64
C LEU A 192 -15.25 -5.91 1.41
N THR A 193 -14.45 -4.94 0.97
CA THR A 193 -14.81 -4.16 -0.22
C THR A 193 -14.84 -5.02 -1.48
N VAL A 194 -13.88 -5.91 -1.70
CA VAL A 194 -13.92 -6.82 -2.86
C VAL A 194 -15.17 -7.71 -2.82
N THR A 195 -15.52 -8.23 -1.64
CA THR A 195 -16.70 -9.09 -1.45
C THR A 195 -18.02 -8.36 -1.75
N VAL A 196 -18.08 -7.04 -1.54
CA VAL A 196 -19.25 -6.23 -1.87
C VAL A 196 -19.22 -5.77 -3.33
N THR A 197 -18.09 -5.20 -3.78
CA THR A 197 -17.98 -4.58 -5.10
C THR A 197 -18.12 -5.59 -6.24
N VAL A 198 -17.55 -6.80 -6.13
CA VAL A 198 -17.61 -7.80 -7.22
C VAL A 198 -19.05 -8.24 -7.52
N PRO A 199 -19.87 -8.64 -6.54
CA PRO A 199 -21.29 -8.91 -6.77
C PRO A 199 -22.08 -7.70 -7.27
N THR A 200 -21.81 -6.51 -6.73
CA THR A 200 -22.46 -5.26 -7.20
C THR A 200 -22.21 -5.05 -8.69
N MET A 201 -20.99 -5.31 -9.17
CA MET A 201 -20.65 -5.22 -10.58
C MET A 201 -21.34 -6.27 -11.46
N ALA A 202 -21.70 -7.43 -10.91
CA ALA A 202 -22.47 -8.44 -11.63
C ALA A 202 -23.94 -8.06 -11.81
N VAL A 203 -24.48 -7.21 -10.92
CA VAL A 203 -25.90 -6.80 -10.93
C VAL A 203 -26.10 -5.45 -11.63
N LEU A 204 -25.19 -4.49 -11.41
CA LEU A 204 -25.30 -3.10 -11.89
C LEU A 204 -24.29 -2.77 -13.01
N GLY A 205 -23.68 -3.79 -13.62
CA GLY A 205 -22.59 -3.61 -14.58
C GLY A 205 -23.00 -3.00 -15.92
N ASP A 206 -24.30 -2.93 -16.22
CA ASP A 206 -24.81 -2.38 -17.48
C ASP A 206 -24.75 -0.84 -17.52
N ASP A 207 -24.90 -0.18 -16.36
CA ASP A 207 -24.82 1.28 -16.26
C ASP A 207 -23.37 1.74 -16.08
N VAL A 208 -22.82 2.40 -17.10
CA VAL A 208 -21.43 2.91 -17.08
C VAL A 208 -21.20 3.95 -15.99
N ASN A 209 -22.20 4.80 -15.72
CA ASN A 209 -22.12 5.83 -14.68
C ASN A 209 -22.08 5.22 -13.27
N VAL A 210 -22.94 4.23 -13.01
CA VAL A 210 -22.97 3.49 -11.74
C VAL A 210 -21.68 2.70 -11.57
N THR A 211 -21.25 2.00 -12.61
CA THR A 211 -20.00 1.24 -12.66
C THR A 211 -18.77 2.11 -12.40
N PHE A 212 -18.73 3.32 -12.96
CA PHE A 212 -17.66 4.28 -12.71
C PHE A 212 -17.66 4.75 -11.26
N LEU A 213 -18.83 5.14 -10.74
CA LEU A 213 -19.01 5.63 -9.37
C LEU A 213 -18.62 4.56 -8.34
N VAL A 214 -19.17 3.35 -8.46
CA VAL A 214 -18.95 2.25 -7.50
C VAL A 214 -17.48 1.84 -7.47
N ILE A 215 -16.86 1.60 -8.63
CA ILE A 215 -15.45 1.18 -8.68
C ILE A 215 -14.53 2.33 -8.25
N GLY A 216 -14.77 3.56 -8.72
CA GLY A 216 -13.96 4.72 -8.38
C GLY A 216 -13.96 5.01 -6.87
N LEU A 217 -15.15 5.04 -6.25
CA LEU A 217 -15.27 5.23 -4.81
C LEU A 217 -14.66 4.07 -4.02
N ALA A 218 -14.90 2.82 -4.43
CA ALA A 218 -14.30 1.66 -3.78
C ALA A 218 -12.77 1.74 -3.77
N ILE A 219 -12.15 2.05 -4.92
CA ILE A 219 -10.70 2.23 -5.02
C ILE A 219 -10.24 3.38 -4.11
N VAL A 220 -10.83 4.57 -4.23
CA VAL A 220 -10.38 5.75 -3.48
C VAL A 220 -10.51 5.56 -1.97
N ILE A 221 -11.66 5.09 -1.49
CA ILE A 221 -11.93 4.94 -0.05
C ILE A 221 -11.03 3.84 0.54
N VAL A 222 -10.97 2.66 -0.07
CA VAL A 222 -10.15 1.56 0.44
C VAL A 222 -8.68 1.90 0.43
N ASN A 223 -8.18 2.47 -0.67
CA ASN A 223 -6.77 2.80 -0.80
C ASN A 223 -6.34 3.85 0.23
N THR A 224 -7.20 4.85 0.46
CA THR A 224 -6.99 5.87 1.51
C THR A 224 -7.02 5.24 2.90
N ALA A 225 -7.99 4.37 3.19
CA ALA A 225 -8.07 3.65 4.46
C ALA A 225 -6.82 2.78 4.71
N VAL A 226 -6.36 2.05 3.70
CA VAL A 226 -5.15 1.21 3.76
C VAL A 226 -3.89 2.04 4.03
N LEU A 227 -3.72 3.17 3.36
CA LEU A 227 -2.61 4.09 3.62
C LEU A 227 -2.68 4.64 5.04
N CYS A 228 -3.85 5.11 5.47
CA CYS A 228 -4.06 5.64 6.81
C CYS A 228 -3.71 4.60 7.89
N LEU A 229 -4.27 3.39 7.79
CA LEU A 229 -4.01 2.30 8.74
C LEU A 229 -2.52 1.93 8.81
N ASN A 230 -1.82 1.92 7.67
CA ASN A 230 -0.43 1.48 7.62
C ASN A 230 0.59 2.57 8.04
N PHE A 231 0.30 3.85 7.80
CA PHE A 231 1.25 4.94 7.96
C PHE A 231 0.90 5.91 9.10
N VAL A 232 -0.38 6.20 9.39
CA VAL A 232 -0.77 7.16 10.44
C VAL A 232 -0.23 6.78 11.82
N PRO A 233 -0.32 5.51 12.27
CA PRO A 233 0.25 5.12 13.57
C PRO A 233 1.76 5.38 13.66
N LYS A 234 2.48 5.25 12.54
CA LYS A 234 3.93 5.46 12.47
C LYS A 234 4.29 6.93 12.50
N VAL A 235 3.56 7.76 11.76
CA VAL A 235 3.76 9.23 11.76
C VAL A 235 3.44 9.81 13.13
N TYR A 236 2.33 9.39 13.74
CA TYR A 236 1.94 9.83 15.09
C TYR A 236 2.99 9.49 16.16
N LEU A 237 3.57 8.29 16.10
CA LEU A 237 4.67 7.91 17.00
C LEU A 237 5.91 8.78 16.79
N LEU A 238 6.26 9.13 15.55
CA LEU A 238 7.41 10.00 15.27
C LEU A 238 7.19 11.43 15.78
N THR A 239 6.00 11.99 15.62
CA THR A 239 5.69 13.35 16.07
C THR A 239 5.54 13.44 17.59
N SER A 240 4.99 12.42 18.25
CA SER A 240 4.84 12.40 19.72
C SER A 240 6.14 12.12 20.48
N VAL A 241 7.12 11.45 19.85
CA VAL A 241 8.45 11.22 20.45
C VAL A 241 9.28 12.50 20.51
N ASP A 242 9.11 13.42 19.56
CA ASP A 242 9.80 14.71 19.57
C ASP A 242 9.35 15.58 20.78
N GLU A 243 8.06 15.53 21.11
CA GLU A 243 7.48 16.21 22.28
C GLU A 243 7.90 15.56 23.62
N LYS A 244 8.05 14.23 23.65
CA LYS A 244 8.54 13.50 24.83
C LYS A 244 10.05 13.64 25.06
N THR A 245 10.84 13.86 24.02
CA THR A 245 12.30 14.07 24.17
C THR A 245 12.63 15.45 24.75
N ILE A 246 11.70 16.42 24.64
CA ILE A 246 11.81 17.75 25.28
C ILE A 246 11.30 17.74 26.73
N SER A 247 10.33 16.89 27.06
CA SER A 247 9.79 16.76 28.45
C SER A 247 10.55 15.74 29.32
N LEU A 248 11.29 14.80 28.73
CA LEU A 248 12.13 13.83 29.45
C LEU A 248 13.54 14.37 29.78
N SER A 249 13.72 15.70 29.83
CA SER A 249 14.91 16.35 30.42
C SER A 249 14.65 16.99 31.79
N MET A 250 13.44 16.85 32.35
CA MET A 250 13.10 17.34 33.70
C MET A 250 12.36 16.28 34.50
N MET A 251 13.06 15.20 34.89
CA MET A 251 12.66 14.42 36.05
C MET A 251 13.89 13.70 36.64
N PRO A 252 14.27 13.94 37.90
CA PRO A 252 15.30 13.14 38.54
C PRO A 252 14.71 11.76 38.88
N SER A 253 15.39 10.68 38.46
CA SER A 253 14.96 9.32 38.80
C SER A 253 15.17 9.05 40.29
N GLN A 254 14.09 9.00 41.05
CA GLN A 254 14.05 8.30 42.34
C GLN A 254 13.98 6.79 42.08
N GLY A 255 14.85 6.05 42.76
CA GLY A 255 15.06 4.62 42.57
C GLY A 255 13.96 3.73 43.17
N CYS A 256 14.01 2.46 42.80
CA CYS A 256 13.49 1.35 43.60
C CYS A 256 14.21 0.05 43.22
N SER A 257 14.52 -0.73 44.26
CA SER A 257 15.33 -1.94 44.29
C SER A 257 14.60 -3.24 43.89
N GLU A 258 15.45 -4.19 43.49
CA GLU A 258 15.38 -5.65 43.30
C GLU A 258 14.17 -6.49 43.78
N SER A 259 13.78 -7.49 42.98
CA SER A 259 14.00 -8.93 43.28
C SER A 259 13.77 -9.90 42.08
N THR A 260 14.75 -10.79 41.86
CA THR A 260 14.82 -12.21 41.36
C THR A 260 13.66 -12.76 40.47
N THR A 261 13.81 -13.37 39.29
CA THR A 261 14.69 -14.48 38.84
C THR A 261 14.53 -14.67 37.32
N THR A 262 15.62 -14.83 36.55
CA THR A 262 15.80 -15.74 35.38
C THR A 262 17.06 -15.35 34.59
N HIS A 263 18.15 -16.06 34.89
CA HIS A 263 19.41 -15.98 34.17
C HIS A 263 19.33 -16.85 32.91
N THR A 264 19.21 -16.23 31.72
CA THR A 264 19.81 -16.72 30.45
C THR A 264 19.68 -15.77 29.25
N CYS A 265 18.98 -14.62 29.36
CA CYS A 265 18.87 -13.61 28.28
C CYS A 265 19.54 -12.26 28.58
N ARG A 266 20.54 -12.20 29.48
CA ARG A 266 21.09 -10.92 30.00
C ARG A 266 22.47 -10.52 29.46
N SER A 267 23.15 -11.37 28.68
CA SER A 267 24.49 -11.05 28.17
C SER A 267 24.45 -10.17 26.91
N GLN A 268 23.56 -10.46 25.96
CA GLN A 268 23.53 -9.75 24.67
C GLN A 268 22.88 -8.35 24.77
N ASP A 269 21.89 -8.19 25.65
CA ASP A 269 21.18 -6.91 25.86
C ASP A 269 22.08 -5.89 26.58
N LYS A 270 23.03 -6.35 27.41
CA LYS A 270 24.02 -5.47 28.05
C LYS A 270 25.03 -4.93 27.04
N GLU A 271 25.45 -5.74 26.07
CA GLU A 271 26.44 -5.34 25.06
C GLU A 271 25.85 -4.27 24.11
N ASP A 272 24.63 -4.49 23.61
CA ASP A 272 23.92 -3.53 22.75
C ASP A 272 23.60 -2.21 23.48
N VAL A 273 23.21 -2.26 24.77
CA VAL A 273 22.96 -1.05 25.59
C VAL A 273 24.26 -0.29 25.85
N THR A 274 25.36 -0.98 26.13
CA THR A 274 26.67 -0.35 26.37
C THR A 274 27.20 0.30 25.10
N GLU A 275 26.98 -0.31 23.93
CA GLU A 275 27.38 0.26 22.64
C GLU A 275 26.55 1.49 22.27
N LEU A 276 25.23 1.46 22.56
CA LEU A 276 24.34 2.61 22.39
C LEU A 276 24.73 3.80 23.28
N GLU A 277 25.10 3.57 24.54
CA GLU A 277 25.60 4.61 25.44
C GLU A 277 26.93 5.18 24.95
N ARG A 278 27.83 4.32 24.46
CA ARG A 278 29.12 4.73 23.89
C ARG A 278 28.94 5.59 22.63
N LEU A 279 28.02 5.22 21.74
CA LEU A 279 27.69 6.00 20.54
C LEU A 279 27.02 7.33 20.89
N ARG A 280 26.14 7.36 21.90
CA ARG A 280 25.49 8.58 22.40
C ARG A 280 26.50 9.56 22.99
N GLY A 281 27.50 9.06 23.72
CA GLY A 281 28.63 9.85 24.21
C GLY A 281 29.45 10.48 23.08
N LYS A 282 29.81 9.68 22.07
CA LYS A 282 30.52 10.18 20.87
C LYS A 282 29.72 11.25 20.12
N LEU A 283 28.39 11.09 20.02
CA LEU A 283 27.52 12.06 19.36
C LEU A 283 27.48 13.40 20.11
N LYS A 284 27.36 13.37 21.45
CA LYS A 284 27.41 14.58 22.29
C LYS A 284 28.74 15.32 22.14
N GLN A 285 29.85 14.58 22.15
CA GLN A 285 31.17 15.16 22.01
C GLN A 285 31.36 15.82 20.64
N ARG A 286 30.97 15.15 19.54
CA ARG A 286 31.01 15.75 18.19
C ARG A 286 30.12 16.98 18.06
N LYS A 287 28.95 16.98 18.69
CA LYS A 287 28.04 18.14 18.67
C LYS A 287 28.64 19.34 19.42
N ALA A 288 29.33 19.11 20.54
CA ALA A 288 30.05 20.18 21.26
C ALA A 288 31.21 20.75 20.43
N THR A 289 32.00 19.89 19.77
CA THR A 289 33.09 20.33 18.89
C THR A 289 32.58 21.16 17.71
N LEU A 290 31.46 20.76 17.10
CA LEU A 290 30.82 21.53 16.02
C LEU A 290 30.31 22.89 16.48
N LEU A 291 29.80 23.01 17.71
CA LEU A 291 29.36 24.29 18.26
C LEU A 291 30.52 25.25 18.55
N VAL A 292 31.67 24.72 19.00
CA VAL A 292 32.89 25.52 19.18
C VAL A 292 33.41 26.00 17.81
N LEU A 293 33.53 25.10 16.83
CA LEU A 293 33.92 25.47 15.47
C LEU A 293 32.96 26.48 14.83
N ALA A 294 31.64 26.32 15.02
CA ALA A 294 30.66 27.27 14.52
C ALA A 294 30.78 28.65 15.20
N LYS A 295 31.19 28.69 16.46
CA LYS A 295 31.47 29.94 17.18
C LYS A 295 32.75 30.59 16.68
N ASP A 296 33.81 29.82 16.45
CA ASP A 296 35.09 30.33 15.95
C ASP A 296 34.98 30.83 14.50
N ILE A 297 34.25 30.13 13.64
CA ILE A 297 33.93 30.59 12.27
C ILE A 297 33.13 31.89 12.31
N ARG A 298 32.17 32.00 13.25
CA ARG A 298 31.38 33.22 13.43
C ARG A 298 32.24 34.37 13.98
N VAL A 299 33.27 34.12 14.78
CA VAL A 299 34.17 35.19 15.24
C VAL A 299 35.11 35.64 14.12
N MET A 300 35.66 34.69 13.34
CA MET A 300 36.52 35.00 12.19
C MET A 300 35.80 35.80 11.11
N SER A 301 34.51 35.53 10.85
CA SER A 301 33.72 36.28 9.86
C SER A 301 33.40 37.73 10.25
N TRP A 302 33.61 38.10 11.52
CA TRP A 302 33.44 39.48 12.00
C TRP A 302 34.75 40.27 11.94
N THR A 303 35.89 39.61 12.05
CA THR A 303 37.23 40.23 11.93
C THR A 303 37.66 40.54 10.50
N GLU A 304 37.10 39.88 9.47
CA GLU A 304 37.36 40.21 8.06
C GLU A 304 36.48 41.35 7.49
N ARG A 305 35.61 41.94 8.33
CA ARG A 305 34.66 42.98 7.91
C ARG A 305 34.97 44.37 8.51
N ILE A 306 36.18 44.55 9.04
CA ILE A 306 36.82 45.82 9.44
C ILE A 306 38.12 45.92 8.66
#